data_AF-A0A1I9YSX0-F1
#
_entry.id   AF-A0A1I9YSX0-F1
#
_cell.length_a   1.000
_cell.length_b   1.000
_cell.length_c   1.000
_cell.angle_alpha   90.00
_cell.angle_beta   90.00
_cell.angle_gamma   90.00
#
_symmetry.space_group_name_H-M   'P 1'
#
loop_
_entity.id
_entity.type
_entity.pdbx_description
1 polymer ?
#
loop_
_entity_poly.entity_id
_entity_poly.type
_entity_poly.pdbx_seq_one_letter_code
_entity_poly.pdbx_strand_id
1 'polypeptide(L)'
;MDSLRCEYDDCMVLTRAIRNWIGPQWPNDCMPIKDEIGQLVDQLEAAGPRDAVFHGRLEKARSLIVLGRLADALDCVDTLLPVVRQIERNPTRGALLPKVRALKP
;
A
#
# COMPACT_ATOMS: atom_id res chain seq x y z
N MET A 1 -0.20 5.44 -22.42
CA MET A 1 -0.86 5.20 -21.12
C MET A 1 0.17 4.48 -20.27
N ASP A 2 1.21 5.20 -19.83
CA ASP A 2 2.44 4.57 -19.31
C ASP A 2 3.01 5.30 -18.08
N SER A 3 2.52 6.51 -17.75
CA SER A 3 3.02 7.30 -16.61
C SER A 3 2.75 6.64 -15.25
N LEU A 4 1.53 6.16 -15.01
CA LEU A 4 1.14 5.57 -13.72
C LEU A 4 1.89 4.26 -13.39
N ARG A 5 2.29 3.51 -14.43
CA ARG A 5 3.03 2.25 -14.25
C ARG A 5 4.48 2.50 -13.80
N CYS A 6 5.07 3.61 -14.24
CA CYS A 6 6.37 4.06 -13.73
C CYS A 6 6.26 4.51 -12.27
N GLU A 7 5.28 5.37 -11.95
CA GLU A 7 5.07 5.85 -10.57
C GLU A 7 4.87 4.70 -9.56
N TYR A 8 4.22 3.63 -9.99
CA TYR A 8 4.02 2.44 -9.16
C TYR A 8 5.28 1.56 -9.01
N ASP A 9 6.09 1.40 -10.05
CA ASP A 9 7.37 0.68 -9.95
C ASP A 9 8.35 1.47 -9.05
N ASP A 10 8.32 2.81 -9.14
CA ASP A 10 9.03 3.71 -8.23
C ASP A 10 8.60 3.51 -6.77
N CYS A 11 7.30 3.34 -6.49
CA CYS A 11 6.80 3.03 -5.14
C CYS A 11 7.35 1.71 -4.57
N MET A 12 7.49 0.68 -5.41
CA MET A 12 8.07 -0.61 -4.99
C MET A 12 9.56 -0.50 -4.71
N VAL A 13 10.29 0.23 -5.55
CA VAL A 13 11.73 0.49 -5.37
C VAL A 13 11.96 1.29 -4.10
N LEU A 14 11.17 2.35 -3.86
CA LEU A 14 11.19 3.15 -2.63
C LEU A 14 10.89 2.31 -1.40
N THR A 15 9.83 1.49 -1.43
CA THR A 15 9.47 0.61 -0.29
C THR A 15 10.62 -0.33 0.06
N ARG A 16 11.28 -0.92 -0.94
CA ARG A 16 12.41 -1.82 -0.74
C ARG A 16 13.67 -1.09 -0.27
N ALA A 17 13.92 0.11 -0.77
CA ALA A 17 15.02 0.96 -0.34
C ALA A 17 14.86 1.36 1.13
N ILE A 18 13.67 1.84 1.52
CA ILE A 18 13.33 2.19 2.90
C ILE A 18 13.46 0.96 3.81
N ARG A 19 12.97 -0.21 3.39
CA ARG A 19 13.11 -1.47 4.16
C ARG A 19 14.57 -1.86 4.39
N ASN A 20 15.43 -1.64 3.40
CA ASN A 20 16.86 -1.89 3.51
C ASN A 20 17.56 -0.88 4.43
N TRP A 21 17.07 0.37 4.46
CA TRP A 21 17.53 1.43 5.37
C TRP A 21 17.10 1.21 6.82
N ILE A 22 15.94 0.58 7.04
CA ILE A 22 15.44 0.16 8.37
C ILE A 22 16.30 -0.97 9.01
N GLY A 23 17.34 -1.46 8.30
CA GLY A 23 18.40 -2.29 8.87
C GLY A 23 19.16 -1.61 10.04
N PRO A 24 20.23 -2.23 10.59
CA PRO A 24 20.74 -2.06 11.97
C PRO A 24 21.16 -0.66 12.44
N GLN A 25 20.99 0.39 11.65
CA GLN A 25 21.32 1.77 11.99
C GLN A 25 20.13 2.67 11.65
N TRP A 26 19.17 2.75 12.58
CA TRP A 26 18.10 3.73 12.52
C TRP A 26 18.61 5.07 13.07
N PRO A 27 18.77 6.13 12.25
CA PRO A 27 19.08 7.45 12.78
C PRO A 27 17.86 8.02 13.51
N ASN A 28 18.02 8.58 14.71
CA ASN A 28 16.91 9.13 15.51
C ASN A 28 16.09 10.23 14.77
N ASP A 29 16.64 10.83 13.70
CA ASP A 29 16.00 11.83 12.84
C ASP A 29 15.35 11.23 11.58
N CYS A 30 14.31 10.42 11.76
CA CYS A 30 13.58 9.77 10.66
C CYS A 30 12.36 10.56 10.15
N MET A 31 12.39 11.90 10.23
CA MET A 31 11.40 12.74 9.55
C MET A 31 11.23 12.46 8.05
N PRO A 32 12.29 12.30 7.23
CA PRO A 32 12.12 12.06 5.80
C PRO A 32 11.46 10.70 5.52
N ILE A 33 11.83 9.66 6.26
CA ILE A 33 11.23 8.32 6.10
C ILE A 33 9.74 8.32 6.47
N LYS A 34 9.37 9.07 7.52
CA LYS A 34 7.96 9.23 7.91
C LYS A 34 7.15 9.89 6.79
N ASP A 35 7.72 10.92 6.17
CA ASP A 35 7.09 11.64 5.06
C ASP A 35 6.96 10.75 3.80
N GLU A 36 8.02 10.02 3.44
CA GLU A 36 8.01 9.09 2.31
C GLU A 36 6.98 7.96 2.47
N ILE A 37 6.89 7.35 3.66
CA ILE A 37 5.85 6.33 3.91
C ILE A 37 4.45 6.97 3.85
N GLY A 38 4.31 8.21 4.32
CA GLY A 38 3.06 8.97 4.19
C GLY A 38 2.66 9.16 2.73
N GLN A 39 3.58 9.64 1.90
CA GLN A 39 3.36 9.83 0.46
C GLN A 39 3.00 8.51 -0.25
N LEU A 40 3.63 7.39 0.13
CA LEU A 40 3.26 6.06 -0.40
C LEU A 40 1.82 5.68 -0.03
N VAL A 41 1.39 5.97 1.19
CA VAL A 41 0.02 5.71 1.65
C VAL A 41 -0.99 6.57 0.90
N ASP A 42 -0.70 7.86 0.68
CA ASP A 42 -1.57 8.75 -0.11
C ASP A 42 -1.68 8.31 -1.57
N GLN A 43 -0.58 7.86 -2.19
CA GLN A 43 -0.61 7.30 -3.54
C GLN A 43 -1.42 6.01 -3.62
N LEU A 44 -1.27 5.12 -2.63
CA LEU A 44 -2.08 3.90 -2.56
C LEU A 44 -3.56 4.18 -2.32
N GLU A 45 -3.91 5.23 -1.58
CA GLU A 45 -5.29 5.68 -1.41
C GLU A 45 -5.88 6.20 -2.72
N ALA A 46 -5.10 6.95 -3.50
CA ALA A 46 -5.53 7.50 -4.78
C ALA A 46 -5.68 6.42 -5.88
N ALA A 47 -4.76 5.44 -5.92
CA ALA A 47 -4.75 4.38 -6.92
C ALA A 47 -5.54 3.12 -6.51
N GLY A 48 -5.80 2.95 -5.22
CA GLY A 48 -6.33 1.72 -4.65
C GLY A 48 -7.84 1.51 -4.82
N PRO A 49 -8.32 0.29 -4.53
CA PRO A 49 -9.74 -0.02 -4.54
C PRO A 49 -10.47 0.70 -3.41
N ARG A 50 -11.72 1.09 -3.67
CA ARG A 50 -12.68 1.51 -2.63
C ARG A 50 -13.23 0.33 -1.81
N ASP A 51 -12.36 -0.58 -1.42
CA ASP A 51 -12.74 -1.74 -0.61
C ASP A 51 -12.55 -1.42 0.89
N ALA A 52 -13.54 -1.80 1.71
CA ALA A 52 -13.49 -1.52 3.16
C ALA A 52 -12.28 -2.20 3.85
N VAL A 53 -11.84 -3.36 3.36
CA VAL A 53 -10.66 -4.05 3.87
C VAL A 53 -9.38 -3.32 3.47
N PHE A 54 -9.34 -2.75 2.26
CA PHE A 54 -8.21 -1.94 1.79
C PHE A 54 -8.08 -0.64 2.60
N HIS A 55 -9.17 0.10 2.76
CA HIS A 55 -9.18 1.33 3.58
C HIS A 55 -8.81 1.05 5.04
N GLY A 56 -9.32 -0.01 5.66
CA GLY A 56 -8.94 -0.36 7.04
C GLY A 56 -7.45 -0.66 7.21
N ARG A 57 -6.80 -1.23 6.18
CA ARG A 57 -5.34 -1.45 6.18
C ARG A 57 -4.56 -0.16 5.94
N LEU A 58 -5.04 0.74 5.09
CA LEU A 58 -4.45 2.08 4.91
C LEU A 58 -4.53 2.91 6.20
N GLU A 59 -5.67 2.92 6.88
CA GLU A 59 -5.82 3.62 8.16
C GLU A 59 -4.90 3.04 9.24
N LYS A 60 -4.71 1.72 9.25
CA LYS A 60 -3.72 1.06 10.11
C LYS A 60 -2.30 1.54 9.79
N ALA A 61 -1.93 1.62 8.51
CA ALA A 61 -0.63 2.15 8.09
C ALA A 61 -0.44 3.60 8.57
N ARG A 62 -1.41 4.50 8.36
CA ARG A 62 -1.37 5.89 8.87
C ARG A 62 -1.21 5.95 10.38
N SER A 63 -1.95 5.11 11.11
CA SER A 63 -1.84 5.05 12.57
C SER A 63 -0.44 4.62 13.03
N LEU A 64 0.19 3.67 12.34
CA LEU A 64 1.54 3.21 12.64
C LEU A 64 2.61 4.28 12.35
N ILE A 65 2.42 5.09 11.30
CA ILE A 65 3.26 6.27 11.00
C ILE A 65 3.19 7.29 12.14
N VAL A 66 1.99 7.57 12.64
CA VAL A 66 1.78 8.50 13.77
C VAL A 66 2.44 7.97 15.05
N LEU A 67 2.36 6.66 15.29
CA LEU A 67 3.00 5.98 16.44
C LEU A 67 4.52 5.83 16.30
N GLY A 68 5.13 6.29 15.19
CA GLY A 68 6.56 6.14 14.93
C GLY A 68 7.00 4.72 14.61
N ARG A 69 6.05 3.79 14.43
CA ARG A 69 6.31 2.39 14.05
C ARG A 69 6.46 2.26 12.54
N LEU A 70 7.49 2.91 11.99
CA LEU A 70 7.67 3.02 10.53
C LEU A 70 7.90 1.65 9.87
N ALA A 71 8.52 0.69 10.57
CA ALA A 71 8.72 -0.67 10.06
C ALA A 71 7.40 -1.41 9.83
N ASP A 72 6.47 -1.34 10.79
CA ASP A 72 5.15 -1.95 10.65
C ASP A 72 4.28 -1.20 9.64
N ALA A 73 4.42 0.13 9.56
CA ALA A 73 3.72 0.94 8.56
C ALA A 73 4.16 0.54 7.14
N LEU A 74 5.47 0.36 6.95
CA LEU A 74 6.04 -0.06 5.67
C LEU A 74 5.62 -1.50 5.30
N ASP A 75 5.55 -2.40 6.28
CA ASP A 75 5.03 -3.75 6.07
C ASP A 75 3.57 -3.71 5.59
N CYS A 76 2.74 -2.83 6.19
CA CYS A 76 1.37 -2.62 5.72
C CYS A 76 1.34 -2.12 4.26
N VAL A 77 2.18 -1.15 3.89
CA VAL A 77 2.31 -0.63 2.52
C VAL A 77 2.75 -1.74 1.54
N ASP A 78 3.73 -2.56 1.92
CA ASP A 78 4.23 -3.71 1.14
C ASP A 78 3.12 -4.71 0.84
N THR A 79 2.22 -4.98 1.79
CA THR A 79 1.05 -5.85 1.55
C THR A 79 -0.06 -5.20 0.70
N LEU A 80 -0.14 -3.87 0.66
CA LEU A 80 -1.17 -3.13 -0.08
C LEU A 80 -0.79 -2.91 -1.54
N LEU A 81 0.50 -2.71 -1.81
CA LEU A 81 1.06 -2.62 -3.16
C LEU A 81 0.47 -3.70 -4.09
N PRO A 82 0.65 -5.02 -3.86
CA PRO A 82 0.21 -6.05 -4.81
C PRO A 82 -1.31 -6.08 -5.02
N VAL A 83 -2.12 -5.53 -4.10
CA VAL A 83 -3.57 -5.39 -4.27
C VAL A 83 -3.88 -4.32 -5.30
N VAL A 84 -3.26 -3.15 -5.19
CA VAL A 84 -3.41 -2.04 -6.17
C VAL A 84 -2.96 -2.48 -7.57
N ARG A 85 -1.80 -3.15 -7.67
CA ARG A 85 -1.29 -3.67 -8.95
C ARG A 85 -2.25 -4.65 -9.64
N GLN A 86 -2.95 -5.46 -8.86
CA GLN A 86 -3.92 -6.42 -9.40
C GLN A 86 -5.16 -5.74 -9.98
N ILE A 87 -5.55 -4.59 -9.42
CA ILE A 87 -6.68 -3.79 -9.89
C ILE A 87 -6.32 -3.05 -11.15
N GLU A 88 -5.13 -2.44 -11.22
CA GLU A 88 -4.65 -1.82 -12.45
C GLU A 88 -4.55 -2.83 -13.60
N ARG A 89 -4.08 -4.05 -13.31
CA ARG A 89 -3.97 -5.11 -14.31
C ARG A 89 -5.34 -5.71 -14.68
N ASN A 90 -6.37 -5.51 -13.87
CA ASN A 90 -7.71 -6.02 -14.12
C ASN A 90 -8.79 -5.12 -13.51
N PRO A 91 -9.13 -3.98 -14.17
CA PRO A 91 -10.16 -3.07 -13.68
C PRO A 91 -11.55 -3.70 -13.64
N THR A 92 -11.73 -4.87 -14.28
CA THR A 92 -13.00 -5.60 -14.38
C THR A 92 -13.29 -6.50 -13.17
N ARG A 93 -12.34 -6.70 -12.24
CA ARG A 93 -12.52 -7.61 -11.08
C ARG A 93 -12.93 -6.95 -9.77
N GLY A 94 -12.92 -5.63 -9.66
CA GLY A 94 -13.42 -4.91 -8.48
C GLY A 94 -14.94 -4.99 -8.26
N ALA A 95 -15.70 -5.49 -9.24
CA ALA A 95 -17.16 -5.63 -9.17
C ALA A 95 -17.66 -7.04 -8.83
N LEU A 96 -16.77 -8.00 -8.55
CA LEU A 96 -17.17 -9.37 -8.22
C LEU A 96 -16.92 -9.67 -6.75
N LEU A 97 -17.85 -9.16 -5.93
CA LEU A 97 -18.28 -9.86 -4.72
C LEU A 97 -18.48 -11.36 -5.02
N PRO A 98 -18.21 -12.26 -4.06
CA PRO A 98 -18.42 -13.68 -4.27
C PRO A 98 -19.89 -13.92 -4.61
N LYS A 99 -20.14 -14.48 -5.80
CA LYS A 99 -21.40 -15.18 -6.09
C LYS A 99 -21.52 -16.31 -5.06
N VAL A 100 -22.15 -16.00 -3.93
CA VAL A 100 -22.65 -17.02 -3.02
C VAL A 100 -23.66 -17.85 -3.81
N ARG A 101 -23.25 -19.10 -4.02
CA ARG A 101 -24.02 -20.27 -4.43
C ARG A 101 -25.54 -20.04 -4.40
N ALA A 102 -26.13 -19.94 -5.58
CA ALA A 102 -27.50 -20.40 -5.81
C ALA A 102 -27.42 -21.51 -6.86
N LEU A 103 -26.96 -22.69 -6.42
CA LEU A 103 -27.18 -23.92 -7.16
C LEU A 103 -28.59 -24.41 -6.77
N LYS A 104 -29.41 -24.54 -7.80
CA LYS A 104 -30.73 -25.16 -7.95
C LYS A 104 -31.18 -26.22 -6.92
N PRO A 105 -32.50 -26.43 -6.81
CA PRO A 105 -33.14 -27.47 -7.64
C PRO A 105 -34.01 -26.95 -8.79
#